data_AF-A0A7C5R1C4-F1
#
_entry.id   AF-A0A7C5R1C4-F1
#
_cell.length_a   1.000
_cell.length_b   1.000
_cell.length_c   1.000
_cell.angle_alpha   90.00
_cell.angle_beta   90.00
_cell.angle_gamma   90.00
#
_symmetry.space_group_name_H-M   'P 1'
#
loop_
_entity.id
_entity.type
_entity.pdbx_description
1 polymer ?
#
loop_
_entity_poly.entity_id
_entity_poly.type
_entity_poly.pdbx_seq_one_letter_code
_entity_poly.pdbx_strand_id
1 'polypeptide(L)' 'MSFEVQRSSVDARRLRRRAFSLVELIVVMVIIGLLASIVVFKTRSFLIVSKQNAARGEISRIVQALETFYSVHGRYPTNE' A
#
# COMPACT_ATOMS: atom_id res chain seq x y z
N MET A 1 34.57 -40.63 -53.90
CA MET A 1 34.70 -39.47 -53.00
C MET A 1 33.70 -38.43 -53.46
N SER A 2 32.45 -38.57 -53.03
CA SER A 2 31.38 -37.62 -53.36
C SER A 2 30.67 -37.35 -52.04
N PHE A 3 30.96 -36.18 -51.47
CA PHE A 3 30.45 -35.75 -50.18
C PHE A 3 29.11 -35.06 -50.43
N GLU A 4 28.02 -35.79 -50.20
CA GLU A 4 26.67 -35.26 -50.31
C GLU A 4 26.33 -34.55 -48.99
N VAL A 5 26.39 -33.22 -49.01
CA VAL A 5 26.06 -32.37 -47.87
C VAL A 5 24.55 -32.37 -47.68
N GLN A 6 24.05 -33.26 -46.83
CA GLN A 6 22.66 -33.26 -46.37
C GLN A 6 22.42 -32.06 -45.45
N ARG A 7 21.94 -30.93 -46.01
CA ARG A 7 21.54 -29.77 -45.20
C ARG A 7 20.27 -30.12 -44.40
N SER A 8 20.41 -30.09 -43.08
CA SER A 8 19.34 -30.24 -42.11
C SER A 8 18.31 -29.11 -42.25
N SER A 9 17.10 -29.43 -42.72
CA SER A 9 15.93 -28.56 -42.54
C SER A 9 15.42 -28.71 -41.11
N VAL A 10 16.02 -27.95 -40.19
CA VAL A 10 15.46 -27.75 -38.85
C VAL A 10 14.20 -26.92 -39.02
N ASP A 11 13.05 -27.59 -39.09
CA ASP A 11 11.74 -26.96 -38.98
C ASP A 11 11.60 -26.38 -37.58
N ALA A 12 12.06 -25.14 -37.43
CA ALA A 12 11.78 -24.31 -36.28
C ALA A 12 10.30 -23.96 -36.33
N ARG A 13 9.44 -24.89 -35.88
CA ARG A 13 8.07 -24.62 -35.47
C ARG A 13 8.16 -23.58 -34.36
N ARG A 14 8.16 -22.30 -34.77
CA ARG A 14 8.01 -21.16 -33.89
C ARG A 14 6.69 -21.38 -33.18
N LEU A 15 6.78 -21.87 -31.93
CA LEU A 15 5.68 -21.90 -30.98
C LEU A 15 5.11 -20.48 -30.98
N ARG A 16 3.99 -20.28 -31.67
CA ARG A 16 3.25 -19.03 -31.68
C ARG A 16 2.79 -18.82 -30.25
N ARG A 17 3.59 -18.09 -29.47
CA ARG A 17 3.22 -17.61 -28.15
C ARG A 17 1.97 -16.76 -28.37
N ARG A 18 0.82 -17.25 -27.92
CA ARG A 18 -0.41 -16.46 -27.87
C ARG A 18 -0.13 -15.27 -26.96
N ALA A 19 -0.10 -14.07 -27.54
CA ALA A 19 -0.10 -12.84 -26.76
C ALA A 19 -1.49 -12.61 -26.16
N PHE A 20 -1.56 -11.80 -25.10
CA PHE A 20 -2.75 -11.53 -24.29
C PHE A 20 -3.99 -11.14 -25.11
N SER A 21 -5.16 -11.53 -24.62
CA SER A 21 -6.46 -11.14 -25.14
C SER A 21 -6.87 -9.75 -24.64
N LEU A 22 -7.63 -9.02 -25.46
CA LEU A 22 -8.27 -7.75 -25.04
C LEU A 22 -9.17 -7.95 -23.81
N VAL A 23 -9.83 -9.11 -23.71
CA VAL A 23 -10.69 -9.44 -22.58
C VAL A 23 -9.89 -9.55 -21.28
N GLU A 24 -8.68 -10.09 -21.32
CA GLU A 24 -7.81 -10.18 -20.14
C GLU A 24 -7.46 -8.79 -19.60
N LEU A 25 -7.13 -7.84 -20.47
CA LEU A 25 -6.85 -6.47 -20.04
C LEU A 25 -8.09 -5.74 -19.51
N ILE A 26 -9.27 -5.99 -20.09
CA ILE A 26 -10.53 -5.41 -19.60
C ILE A 26 -10.82 -5.90 -18.18
N VAL A 27 -10.71 -7.21 -17.94
CA VAL A 27 -10.95 -7.78 -16.59
C VAL A 27 -9.96 -7.21 -15.58
N VAL A 28 -8.69 -7.03 -15.94
CA VAL A 28 -7.68 -6.42 -15.07
C VAL A 28 -8.03 -4.97 -14.73
N MET A 29 -8.46 -4.16 -15.70
CA MET A 29 -8.88 -2.77 -15.45
C MET A 29 -10.09 -2.71 -14.52
N VAL A 30 -11.06 -3.62 -14.67
CA VAL A 30 -12.21 -3.72 -13.77
C VAL A 30 -11.77 -4.04 -12.35
N ILE A 31 -10.90 -5.04 -12.15
CA ILE A 31 -10.40 -5.41 -10.82
C ILE A 31 -9.63 -4.25 -10.18
N ILE A 32 -8.76 -3.58 -10.93
CA ILE A 32 -8.00 -2.41 -10.44
C ILE A 32 -8.96 -1.28 -10.03
N GLY A 33 -9.99 -0.98 -10.82
CA GLY A 33 -10.98 0.05 -10.52
C GLY A 33 -11.77 -0.24 -9.24
N LEU A 34 -12.20 -1.50 -9.06
CA LEU A 34 -12.92 -1.93 -7.86
C LEU A 34 -12.05 -1.78 -6.61
N LEU A 35 -10.80 -2.28 -6.65
CA LEU A 35 -9.87 -2.18 -5.52
C LEU A 35 -9.50 -0.73 -5.20
N ALA A 36 -9.24 0.09 -6.22
CA ALA A 36 -8.89 1.49 -6.05
C ALA A 36 -10.00 2.29 -5.35
N SER A 37 -11.27 2.02 -5.68
CA SER A 37 -12.41 2.70 -5.05
C SER A 37 -12.43 2.49 -3.52
N ILE A 38 -12.27 1.25 -3.06
CA ILE A 38 -12.32 0.88 -1.63
C ILE A 38 -11.16 1.52 -0.86
N VAL A 39 -9.96 1.52 -1.43
CA VAL A 39 -8.74 2.07 -0.80
C VAL A 39 -8.87 3.58 -0.55
N VAL A 40 -9.43 4.34 -1.50
CA VAL A 40 -9.61 5.79 -1.37
C VAL A 40 -10.56 6.14 -0.23
N PHE A 41 -11.70 5.46 -0.12
CA PHE A 41 -12.67 5.71 0.95
C PHE A 41 -12.12 5.33 2.34
N LYS A 42 -11.42 4.20 2.45
CA LYS A 42 -10.83 3.72 3.72
C LYS A 42 -9.79 4.69 4.28
N THR A 43 -8.96 5.27 3.42
CA THR A 43 -7.85 6.14 3.84
C THR A 43 -8.34 7.49 4.37
N ARG A 44 -9.41 8.06 3.80
CA ARG A 44 -9.98 9.34 4.26
C ARG A 44 -10.54 9.27 5.68
N SER A 45 -11.23 8.19 6.02
CA SER A 45 -11.77 7.97 7.38
C SER A 45 -10.65 7.82 8.41
N PHE A 46 -9.56 7.11 8.06
CA PHE A 46 -8.41 6.90 8.93
C PHE A 46 -7.71 8.21 9.32
N LEU A 47 -7.60 9.18 8.40
CA LEU A 47 -6.94 10.47 8.68
C LEU A 47 -7.67 11.31 9.73
N ILE A 48 -9.00 11.22 9.81
CA ILE A 48 -9.77 11.94 10.83
C ILE A 48 -9.57 11.29 12.19
N VAL A 49 -9.68 9.96 12.24
CA VAL A 49 -9.47 9.18 13.47
C VAL A 49 -8.04 9.31 13.97
N SER A 50 -7.04 9.34 13.08
CA SER A 50 -5.63 9.51 13.47
C SER A 50 -5.36 10.86 14.11
N LYS A 51 -5.97 11.95 13.60
CA LYS A 51 -5.88 13.28 14.21
C LYS A 51 -6.50 13.31 15.61
N GLN A 52 -7.66 12.70 15.79
CA GLN A 52 -8.30 12.58 17.10
C GLN A 52 -7.47 11.74 18.07
N ASN A 53 -6.90 10.63 17.61
CA ASN A 53 -6.03 9.79 18.42
C ASN A 53 -4.72 10.50 18.79
N ALA A 54 -4.14 11.27 17.88
CA ALA A 54 -2.96 12.08 18.15
C ALA A 54 -3.25 13.13 19.24
N ALA A 55 -4.36 13.88 19.11
CA ALA A 55 -4.77 14.87 20.10
C ALA A 55 -5.05 14.23 21.47
N ARG A 56 -5.72 13.07 21.52
CA ARG A 56 -5.92 12.31 22.76
C ARG A 56 -4.59 11.91 23.40
N GLY A 57 -3.64 11.45 22.59
CA GLY A 57 -2.29 11.12 23.05
C GLY A 57 -1.54 12.34 23.61
N GLU A 58 -1.66 13.50 22.97
CA GLU A 58 -1.09 14.76 23.49
C GLU A 58 -1.71 15.18 24.82
N ILE A 59 -3.04 15.11 24.95
CA ILE A 59 -3.72 15.41 26.21
C ILE A 59 -3.22 14.48 27.32
N SER A 60 -3.14 13.16 27.07
CA SER A 60 -2.63 12.21 28.05
C SER A 60 -1.19 12.52 28.48
N ARG A 61 -0.33 12.98 27.55
CA ARG A 61 1.04 13.41 27.89
C ARG A 61 1.05 14.64 28.78
N ILE A 62 0.19 15.63 28.51
CA ILE A 62 0.06 16.82 29.34
C ILE A 62 -0.40 16.44 30.75
N VAL A 63 -1.43 15.58 30.87
CA VAL A 63 -1.93 15.11 32.17
C VAL A 63 -0.83 14.40 32.95
N GLN A 64 -0.08 13.49 32.33
CA GLN A 64 1.04 12.81 32.98
C GLN A 64 2.13 13.78 33.46
N ALA A 65 2.44 14.81 32.66
CA ALA A 65 3.39 15.85 33.05
C ALA A 65 2.88 16.67 34.25
N LEU A 66 1.58 16.99 34.29
CA LEU A 66 0.95 17.68 35.41
C LEU A 66 0.94 16.83 36.67
N GLU A 67 0.60 15.54 36.57
CA GLU A 67 0.66 14.60 37.70
C GLU A 67 2.09 14.46 38.23
N THR A 68 3.08 14.38 37.34
CA THR A 68 4.49 14.36 37.71
C THR A 68 4.90 15.64 38.44
N PHE A 69 4.47 16.80 37.94
CA PHE A 69 4.73 18.09 38.58
C PHE A 69 4.10 18.16 39.98
N TYR A 70 2.84 17.74 40.10
CA TYR A 70 2.12 17.68 41.37
C TYR A 70 2.80 16.73 42.35
N SER A 71 3.28 15.57 41.89
CA SER A 71 4.01 14.62 42.73
C SER A 71 5.28 15.22 43.35
N VAL A 72 5.92 16.20 42.69
CA VAL A 72 7.15 16.84 43.17
C VAL A 72 6.85 18.10 44.00
N HIS A 73 5.88 18.91 43.59
CA HIS A 73 5.65 20.24 44.17
C HIS A 73 4.40 20.34 45.05
N GLY A 74 3.58 19.29 45.12
CA GLY A 74 2.33 19.25 45.89
C GLY A 74 1.24 20.21 45.37
N ARG A 75 1.45 20.83 44.21
CA ARG A 75 0.54 21.79 43.58
C ARG A 75 0.58 21.65 42.07
N TYR A 76 -0.49 22.05 41.40
CA TYR A 76 -0.49 22.19 39.94
C TYR A 76 0.23 23.48 39.52
N PRO A 77 0.82 23.52 38.31
CA PRO A 77 1.44 24.73 37.79
C PRO A 77 0.38 25.81 37.55
N THR A 78 0.74 27.07 37.85
CA THR A 78 -0.09 28.26 37.62
C THR A 78 0.26 28.86 36.25
N ASN A 79 -0.69 29.57 35.62
CA ASN A 79 -0.54 30.14 34.28
C ASN A 79 0.29 31.44 34.23
N GLU A 80 1.26 31.59 35.13
CA GLU A 80 2.16 32.75 35.18
C GLU A 80 3.49 32.47 34.48
#